data_AF-A0A933ZAS9-F1
#
_entry.id   AF-A0A933ZAS9-F1
#
_cell.length_a   1.000
_cell.length_b   1.000
_cell.length_c   1.000
_cell.angle_alpha   90.00
_cell.angle_beta   90.00
_cell.angle_gamma   90.00
#
_symmetry.space_group_name_H-M   'P 1'
#
loop_
_entity.id
_entity.type
_entity.pdbx_description
1 polymer ?
#
loop_
_entity_poly.entity_id
_entity_poly.type
_entity_poly.pdbx_seq_one_letter_code
_entity_poly.pdbx_strand_id
1 'polypeptide(L)'
;MATRSILRKAIAPLCCALLAAAAACGTGNAGSSSNARAPAGAPAAALVHDAVSVRLMRRMADGTSKEAARIERRLADVRDTPITVLVRQAPSAGKEQAPAPSYELRVEAGAERLAPPAQVLDCNAPATCLSREWLELELRGGSAAPRKIERTLFERPKDDTRAVPSYRRYTVSVLSDSFDRAQVASRIQRELAAANLEGRRKQAETLASGKEEPSVIGQLASLDAGASVGHLTALAFAAQSDALTARLSQSLDVEVRREVPRIIITSAESEGTEPASTFSLDLRLDEIVAVSRGEPQRAKLLQLARGIQESALEGQLLQHFSGKESAVSTARLMNEARRIGTEVIGIGRDNRAELEQLQLPDRVAALVVAALGKGHEVVIPRSPVTLDGRDRWGFWDIDPISGAAVGVMEDGQHQGMVDITTTTRKVALDERKGFLLGLHAGMIQSQFAFAGLMLKYGEVTPQLIQELKDMLKDSACKACPEASVGAEISIKLGEDCIKKDLLKKDAKFGFCERYGEGFKCAVGMLVASLQGEDQLPVKLNTEVKIKLGCGEAKLGGD
;
A
#
# COMPACT_ATOMS: atom_id res chain seq x y z
N MET A 1 -15.59 47.56 -30.18
CA MET A 1 -14.65 46.83 -31.06
C MET A 1 -13.16 47.06 -30.70
N ALA A 2 -12.82 47.29 -29.43
CA ALA A 2 -11.43 47.53 -28.97
C ALA A 2 -11.03 46.60 -27.79
N THR A 3 -11.61 45.40 -27.71
CA THR A 3 -11.46 44.49 -26.56
C THR A 3 -11.14 43.05 -26.98
N ARG A 4 -10.50 42.87 -28.16
CA ARG A 4 -10.00 41.56 -28.62
C ARG A 4 -8.46 41.50 -28.78
N SER A 5 -7.74 42.61 -28.59
CA SER A 5 -6.30 42.69 -28.85
C SER A 5 -5.41 42.43 -27.63
N ILE A 6 -5.91 42.65 -26.41
CA ILE A 6 -5.10 42.50 -25.19
C ILE A 6 -5.07 41.04 -24.68
N LEU A 7 -6.06 40.22 -25.04
CA LEU A 7 -6.13 38.81 -24.60
C LEU A 7 -5.08 37.89 -25.26
N ARG A 8 -4.45 38.29 -26.37
CA ARG A 8 -3.44 37.46 -27.07
C ARG A 8 -2.02 37.60 -26.52
N LYS A 9 -1.70 38.65 -25.76
CA LYS A 9 -0.30 38.89 -25.30
C LYS A 9 0.01 38.36 -23.89
N ALA A 10 -0.99 38.00 -23.10
CA ALA A 10 -0.79 37.51 -21.73
C ALA A 10 -0.85 35.97 -21.58
N ILE A 11 -1.39 35.23 -22.56
CA ILE A 11 -1.61 33.77 -22.45
C ILE A 11 -0.49 32.95 -23.11
N ALA A 12 0.34 33.57 -23.95
CA ALA A 12 1.40 32.86 -24.67
C ALA A 12 2.54 32.24 -23.81
N PRO A 13 3.00 32.84 -22.68
CA PRO A 13 4.15 32.27 -21.97
C PRO A 13 3.80 31.10 -21.04
N LEU A 14 2.56 31.00 -20.54
CA LEU A 14 2.17 29.95 -19.60
C LEU A 14 1.73 28.64 -20.30
N CYS A 15 1.19 28.73 -21.51
CA CYS A 15 0.85 27.53 -22.30
C CYS A 15 2.07 26.82 -22.90
N CYS A 16 3.20 27.52 -23.13
CA CYS A 16 4.40 26.89 -23.69
C CYS A 16 5.11 25.94 -22.72
N ALA A 17 4.97 26.12 -21.40
CA ALA A 17 5.63 25.26 -20.41
C ALA A 17 4.91 23.93 -20.16
N LEU A 18 3.63 23.82 -20.53
CA LEU A 18 2.81 22.61 -20.33
C LEU A 18 2.56 21.81 -21.62
N LEU A 19 2.80 22.40 -22.80
CA LEU A 19 2.60 21.74 -24.10
C LEU A 19 3.87 21.12 -24.72
N ALA A 20 5.06 21.35 -24.15
CA ALA A 20 6.31 20.81 -24.68
C ALA A 20 6.51 19.29 -24.42
N ALA A 21 5.66 18.65 -23.60
CA ALA A 21 5.71 17.21 -23.36
C ALA A 21 4.67 16.40 -24.16
N ALA A 22 3.79 17.06 -24.95
CA ALA A 22 2.63 16.41 -25.58
C ALA A 22 2.55 16.55 -27.12
N ALA A 23 3.52 17.21 -27.78
CA ALA A 23 3.47 17.46 -29.22
C ALA A 23 4.59 16.75 -29.99
N ALA A 24 4.51 15.41 -30.05
CA ALA A 24 5.09 14.63 -31.14
C ALA A 24 4.11 13.50 -31.51
N CYS A 25 2.89 13.85 -31.91
CA CYS A 25 2.03 13.02 -32.77
C CYS A 25 0.91 13.88 -33.36
N GLY A 26 0.71 13.75 -34.67
CA GLY A 26 0.06 14.73 -35.53
C GLY A 26 -1.44 14.95 -35.29
N THR A 27 -1.87 16.17 -35.62
CA THR A 27 -3.26 16.60 -35.67
C THR A 27 -3.98 16.01 -36.89
N GLY A 28 -4.81 14.99 -36.66
CA GLY A 28 -5.86 14.54 -37.57
C GLY A 28 -7.22 15.10 -37.16
N ASN A 29 -7.95 15.65 -38.13
CA ASN A 29 -9.24 16.33 -38.02
C ASN A 29 -10.29 15.60 -37.17
N ALA A 30 -10.87 16.30 -36.18
CA ALA A 30 -12.02 15.84 -35.40
C ALA A 30 -13.33 16.09 -36.17
N GLY A 31 -13.80 15.07 -36.89
CA GLY A 31 -15.21 14.95 -37.29
C GLY A 31 -16.01 14.31 -36.15
N SER A 32 -17.19 14.85 -35.86
CA SER A 32 -18.06 14.39 -34.77
C SER A 32 -18.48 12.93 -34.96
N SER A 33 -18.15 12.08 -33.99
CA SER A 33 -18.67 10.73 -33.84
C SER A 33 -19.17 10.55 -32.41
N SER A 34 -20.46 10.79 -32.22
CA SER A 34 -21.24 10.28 -31.11
C SER A 34 -21.49 8.78 -31.31
N ASN A 35 -21.41 7.99 -30.23
CA ASN A 35 -21.70 6.55 -30.11
C ASN A 35 -20.58 5.56 -30.50
N ALA A 36 -19.50 5.51 -29.71
CA ALA A 36 -18.74 4.27 -29.54
C ALA A 36 -19.34 3.45 -28.40
N ARG A 37 -20.29 2.58 -28.74
CA ARG A 37 -20.79 1.51 -27.87
C ARG A 37 -19.60 0.58 -27.62
N ALA A 38 -19.25 0.31 -26.36
CA ALA A 38 -18.28 -0.74 -26.03
C ALA A 38 -18.72 -2.04 -26.73
N PRO A 39 -17.82 -2.78 -27.42
CA PRO A 39 -18.19 -4.01 -28.09
C PRO A 39 -18.71 -5.01 -27.06
N ALA A 40 -20.02 -5.22 -27.07
CA ALA A 40 -20.66 -6.26 -26.29
C ALA A 40 -20.25 -7.62 -26.86
N GLY A 41 -19.57 -8.44 -26.04
CA GLY A 41 -19.43 -9.87 -26.32
C GLY A 41 -18.04 -10.41 -26.65
N ALA A 42 -16.95 -9.79 -26.19
CA ALA A 42 -15.73 -10.59 -26.05
C ALA A 42 -15.99 -11.67 -24.98
N PRO A 43 -15.87 -12.97 -25.30
CA PRO A 43 -16.07 -14.03 -24.31
C PRO A 43 -15.12 -13.80 -23.15
N ALA A 44 -15.62 -13.88 -21.91
CA ALA A 44 -14.77 -13.87 -20.73
C ALA A 44 -13.72 -14.96 -20.93
N ALA A 45 -12.45 -14.57 -21.12
CA ALA A 45 -11.37 -15.51 -21.28
C ALA A 45 -11.38 -16.43 -20.06
N ALA A 46 -11.64 -17.72 -20.27
CA ALA A 46 -11.61 -18.68 -19.18
C ALA A 46 -10.22 -18.63 -18.54
N LEU A 47 -10.17 -18.51 -17.21
CA LEU A 47 -8.92 -18.63 -16.47
C LEU A 47 -8.26 -19.94 -16.86
N VAL A 48 -6.96 -19.89 -17.16
CA VAL A 48 -6.19 -21.09 -17.54
C VAL A 48 -6.06 -22.04 -16.34
N HIS A 49 -6.31 -21.55 -15.11
CA HIS A 49 -6.13 -22.29 -13.87
C HIS A 49 -7.42 -22.57 -13.11
N ASP A 50 -7.52 -23.80 -12.58
CA ASP A 50 -8.70 -24.31 -11.87
C ASP A 50 -8.44 -24.57 -10.37
N ALA A 51 -7.17 -24.63 -9.94
CA ALA A 51 -6.81 -24.92 -8.55
C ALA A 51 -5.50 -24.24 -8.10
N VAL A 52 -5.44 -23.96 -6.79
CA VAL A 52 -4.21 -23.55 -6.09
C VAL A 52 -3.97 -24.48 -4.93
N SER A 53 -2.74 -24.99 -4.82
CA SER A 53 -2.25 -25.61 -3.59
C SER A 53 -1.30 -24.66 -2.89
N VAL A 54 -1.44 -24.52 -1.57
CA VAL A 54 -0.52 -23.76 -0.72
C VAL A 54 0.04 -24.72 0.32
N ARG A 55 1.36 -24.91 0.29
CA ARG A 55 2.10 -25.74 1.25
C ARG A 55 3.00 -24.84 2.08
N LEU A 56 2.94 -24.96 3.41
CA LEU A 56 3.89 -24.32 4.30
C LEU A 56 4.98 -25.33 4.62
N MET A 57 6.22 -24.94 4.36
CA MET A 57 7.40 -25.77 4.50
C MET A 57 8.35 -25.15 5.52
N ARG A 58 9.03 -25.99 6.28
CA ARG A 58 10.03 -25.59 7.28
C ARG A 58 11.31 -26.37 7.11
N ARG A 59 12.43 -25.69 7.35
CA ARG A 59 13.76 -26.28 7.46
C ARG A 59 14.30 -26.01 8.85
N MET A 60 14.77 -27.06 9.49
CA MET A 60 15.36 -27.02 10.82
C MET A 60 16.86 -26.71 10.73
N ALA A 61 17.49 -26.36 11.85
CA ALA A 61 18.92 -26.05 11.93
C ALA A 61 19.81 -27.25 11.53
N ASP A 62 19.33 -28.47 11.70
CA ASP A 62 20.00 -29.71 11.26
C ASP A 62 19.90 -29.96 9.73
N GLY A 63 19.23 -29.06 8.99
CA GLY A 63 19.03 -29.14 7.56
C GLY A 63 17.81 -29.96 7.12
N THR A 64 17.12 -30.65 8.03
CA THR A 64 15.92 -31.42 7.70
C THR A 64 14.80 -30.48 7.28
N SER A 65 14.10 -30.83 6.20
CA SER A 65 12.94 -30.09 5.69
C SER A 65 11.67 -30.91 5.86
N LYS A 66 10.61 -30.30 6.38
CA LYS A 66 9.32 -30.95 6.60
C LYS A 66 8.18 -30.05 6.13
N GLU A 67 7.15 -30.67 5.55
CA GLU A 67 5.88 -30.01 5.30
C GLU A 67 5.18 -29.80 6.64
N ALA A 68 4.92 -28.53 6.99
CA ALA A 68 4.29 -28.15 8.25
C ALA A 68 2.76 -28.09 8.12
N ALA A 69 2.27 -27.69 6.94
CA ALA A 69 0.85 -27.65 6.61
C ALA A 69 0.64 -27.66 5.09
N ARG A 70 -0.54 -28.13 4.66
CA ARG A 70 -0.95 -28.10 3.25
C ARG A 70 -2.42 -27.78 3.11
N ILE A 71 -2.70 -26.93 2.12
CA ILE A 71 -4.03 -26.55 1.69
C ILE A 71 -4.13 -26.85 0.20
N GLU A 72 -5.20 -27.54 -0.18
CA GLU A 72 -5.59 -27.73 -1.57
C GLU A 72 -7.03 -27.28 -1.75
N ARG A 73 -7.24 -26.34 -2.67
CA ARG A 73 -8.57 -25.78 -2.97
C ARG A 73 -8.70 -25.49 -4.46
N ARG A 74 -9.93 -25.57 -4.97
CA ARG A 74 -10.22 -25.08 -6.32
C ARG A 74 -10.12 -23.56 -6.33
N LEU A 75 -9.67 -22.96 -7.42
CA LEU A 75 -9.55 -21.52 -7.55
C LEU A 75 -10.87 -20.81 -7.30
N ALA A 76 -11.98 -21.39 -7.75
CA ALA A 76 -13.32 -20.89 -7.48
C ALA A 76 -13.64 -20.79 -5.98
N ASP A 77 -13.11 -21.72 -5.17
CA ASP A 77 -13.36 -21.77 -3.72
C ASP A 77 -12.46 -20.82 -2.92
N VAL A 78 -11.33 -20.37 -3.51
CA VAL A 78 -10.38 -19.42 -2.87
C VAL A 78 -10.50 -18.01 -3.42
N ARG A 79 -11.32 -17.79 -4.47
CA ARG A 79 -11.41 -16.55 -5.28
C ARG A 79 -11.73 -15.28 -4.48
N ASP A 80 -12.11 -15.43 -3.22
CA ASP A 80 -12.46 -14.36 -2.28
C ASP A 80 -12.19 -14.76 -0.82
N THR A 81 -11.31 -15.74 -0.60
CA THR A 81 -11.08 -16.27 0.75
C THR A 81 -9.59 -16.24 1.06
N PRO A 82 -9.13 -15.31 1.92
CA PRO A 82 -7.73 -15.23 2.26
C PRO A 82 -7.29 -16.49 3.00
N ILE A 83 -6.11 -16.98 2.65
CA ILE A 83 -5.41 -18.01 3.40
C ILE A 83 -4.51 -17.30 4.41
N THR A 84 -4.77 -17.52 5.70
CA THR A 84 -3.98 -16.93 6.78
C THR A 84 -3.04 -17.96 7.36
N VAL A 85 -1.75 -17.61 7.44
CA VAL A 85 -0.72 -18.37 8.16
C VAL A 85 -0.30 -17.54 9.37
N LEU A 86 -0.63 -18.01 10.56
CA LEU A 86 -0.26 -17.38 11.82
C LEU A 86 0.75 -18.24 12.56
N VAL A 87 1.89 -17.64 12.92
CA VAL A 87 2.93 -18.24 13.73
C VAL A 87 3.12 -17.36 14.96
N ARG A 88 2.78 -17.88 16.14
CA ARG A 88 2.91 -17.15 17.40
C ARG A 88 3.64 -17.98 18.45
N GLN A 89 4.45 -17.33 19.27
CA GLN A 89 4.99 -17.96 20.47
C GLN A 89 3.85 -18.21 21.47
N ALA A 90 3.76 -19.44 21.99
CA ALA A 90 2.77 -19.81 22.99
C ALA A 90 3.06 -19.07 24.30
N PRO A 91 2.02 -18.61 25.03
CA PRO A 91 2.22 -17.99 26.33
C PRO A 91 2.87 -18.99 27.28
N SER A 92 3.91 -18.57 28.01
CA SER A 92 4.53 -19.40 29.04
C SER A 92 3.49 -19.69 30.12
N ALA A 93 3.16 -20.96 30.35
CA ALA A 93 2.38 -21.38 31.51
C ALA A 93 3.13 -20.92 32.79
N GLY A 94 2.38 -20.47 33.80
CA GLY A 94 2.90 -19.75 34.97
C GLY A 94 4.07 -20.40 35.73
N LYS A 95 4.68 -19.57 36.59
CA LYS A 95 6.05 -19.57 37.14
C LYS A 95 6.69 -20.83 37.78
N GLU A 96 6.12 -22.03 37.75
CA GLU A 96 6.69 -23.13 38.57
C GLU A 96 7.41 -24.25 37.81
N GLN A 97 7.27 -24.32 36.49
CA GLN A 97 8.10 -25.13 35.58
C GLN A 97 7.70 -24.71 34.17
N ALA A 98 8.19 -23.54 33.71
CA ALA A 98 7.79 -23.05 32.40
C ALA A 98 8.34 -24.02 31.34
N PRO A 99 7.48 -24.75 30.59
CA PRO A 99 7.95 -25.50 29.44
C PRO A 99 8.63 -24.51 28.50
N ALA A 100 9.63 -25.00 27.78
CA ALA A 100 10.38 -24.19 26.85
C ALA A 100 9.43 -23.49 25.84
N PRO A 101 9.78 -22.30 25.35
CA PRO A 101 8.91 -21.53 24.45
C PRO A 101 8.51 -22.38 23.24
N SER A 102 7.22 -22.65 23.12
CA SER A 102 6.64 -23.36 21.98
C SER A 102 6.07 -22.37 20.97
N TYR A 103 6.01 -22.74 19.69
CA TYR A 103 5.30 -21.95 18.67
C TYR A 103 4.01 -22.67 18.27
N GLU A 104 2.94 -21.90 18.19
CA GLU A 104 1.68 -22.34 17.61
C GLU A 104 1.62 -21.88 16.15
N LEU A 105 1.46 -22.85 15.24
CA LEU A 105 1.14 -22.61 13.85
C LEU A 105 -0.37 -22.79 13.64
N ARG A 106 -1.01 -21.78 13.05
CA ARG A 106 -2.39 -21.86 12.57
C ARG A 106 -2.42 -21.55 11.08
N VAL A 107 -3.16 -22.36 10.33
CA VAL A 107 -3.45 -22.09 8.94
C VAL A 107 -4.97 -22.14 8.74
N GLU A 108 -5.53 -21.05 8.24
CA GLU A 108 -6.97 -20.82 8.12
C GLU A 108 -7.29 -20.37 6.69
N ALA A 109 -8.46 -20.77 6.16
CA ALA A 109 -9.00 -20.19 4.93
C ALA A 109 -10.42 -19.69 5.19
N GLY A 110 -10.57 -18.37 5.29
CA GLY A 110 -11.83 -17.75 5.71
C GLY A 110 -12.25 -18.19 7.10
N ALA A 111 -13.52 -18.60 7.26
CA ALA A 111 -14.05 -19.09 8.54
C ALA A 111 -13.73 -20.58 8.79
N GLU A 112 -13.21 -21.31 7.79
CA GLU A 112 -12.90 -22.72 7.91
C GLU A 112 -11.50 -22.92 8.50
N ARG A 113 -11.44 -23.53 9.68
CA ARG A 113 -10.19 -23.94 10.31
C ARG A 113 -9.71 -25.23 9.67
N LEU A 114 -8.66 -25.17 8.86
CA LEU A 114 -8.28 -26.25 7.94
C LEU A 114 -7.44 -27.35 8.57
N ALA A 115 -6.79 -27.09 9.70
CA ALA A 115 -6.06 -28.10 10.45
C ALA A 115 -6.21 -27.89 11.96
N PRO A 116 -6.26 -28.96 12.78
CA PRO A 116 -5.94 -28.83 14.20
C PRO A 116 -4.56 -28.19 14.32
N PRO A 117 -4.28 -27.36 15.35
CA PRO A 117 -3.00 -26.69 15.52
C PRO A 117 -1.87 -27.73 15.44
N ALA A 118 -1.18 -27.76 14.30
CA ALA A 118 -0.22 -28.80 13.98
C ALA A 118 1.15 -28.36 14.52
N GLN A 119 1.70 -29.21 15.39
CA GLN A 119 3.03 -29.17 15.99
C GLN A 119 3.45 -27.85 16.64
N VAL A 120 3.40 -27.87 17.97
CA VAL A 120 4.43 -27.24 18.79
C VAL A 120 5.78 -27.72 18.25
N LEU A 121 6.62 -26.80 17.76
CA LEU A 121 8.03 -27.10 17.55
C LEU A 121 8.58 -27.53 18.92
N ASP A 122 8.90 -28.82 19.05
CA ASP A 122 9.55 -29.37 20.25
C ASP A 122 11.04 -28.99 20.20
N CYS A 123 11.30 -27.69 20.31
CA CYS A 123 12.65 -27.18 20.39
C CYS A 123 12.72 -26.15 21.52
N ASN A 124 13.61 -26.41 22.47
CA ASN A 124 13.68 -25.64 23.71
C ASN A 124 14.09 -24.16 23.50
N ALA A 125 14.58 -23.83 22.31
CA ALA A 125 14.89 -22.47 21.87
C ALA A 125 14.57 -22.36 20.37
N PRO A 126 13.34 -21.99 19.98
CA PRO A 126 12.97 -21.93 18.57
C PRO A 126 13.72 -20.88 17.78
N ALA A 127 14.21 -19.85 18.47
CA ALA A 127 15.14 -18.90 17.91
C ALA A 127 16.38 -19.59 17.30
N THR A 128 16.81 -20.74 17.83
CA THR A 128 18.00 -21.47 17.36
C THR A 128 17.68 -22.68 16.48
N CYS A 129 16.41 -23.07 16.34
CA CYS A 129 16.02 -24.34 15.73
C CYS A 129 15.44 -24.18 14.31
N LEU A 130 14.84 -23.02 13.99
CA LEU A 130 14.28 -22.72 12.67
C LEU A 130 15.32 -22.01 11.79
N SER A 131 15.72 -22.62 10.67
CA SER A 131 16.65 -22.01 9.71
C SER A 131 15.92 -21.33 8.55
N ARG A 132 14.82 -21.92 8.08
CA ARG A 132 14.00 -21.37 6.99
C ARG A 132 12.54 -21.78 7.13
N GLU A 133 11.63 -20.88 6.78
CA GLU A 133 10.21 -21.13 6.59
C GLU A 133 9.79 -20.54 5.24
N TRP A 134 9.07 -21.31 4.43
CA TRP A 134 8.64 -20.85 3.10
C TRP A 134 7.28 -21.41 2.71
N LEU A 135 6.57 -20.68 1.86
CA LEU A 135 5.38 -21.15 1.16
C LEU A 135 5.78 -21.76 -0.17
N GLU A 136 5.20 -22.90 -0.51
CA GLU A 136 5.16 -23.46 -1.85
C GLU A 136 3.73 -23.32 -2.38
N LEU A 137 3.52 -22.40 -3.31
CA LEU A 137 2.28 -22.26 -4.04
C LEU A 137 2.38 -23.01 -5.36
N GLU A 138 1.40 -23.83 -5.66
CA GLU A 138 1.32 -24.56 -6.93
C GLU A 138 0.02 -24.18 -7.64
N LEU A 139 0.14 -23.58 -8.82
CA LEU A 139 -0.99 -23.27 -9.70
C LEU A 139 -1.21 -24.43 -10.67
N ARG A 140 -2.43 -24.96 -10.69
CA ARG A 140 -2.84 -26.06 -11.58
C ARG A 140 -4.00 -25.63 -12.45
N GLY A 141 -3.95 -25.99 -13.74
CA GLY A 141 -4.88 -25.42 -14.70
C GLY A 141 -4.87 -25.98 -16.11
N GLY A 142 -6.05 -26.34 -16.64
CA GLY A 142 -6.23 -26.67 -18.04
C GLY A 142 -5.21 -27.71 -18.55
N SER A 143 -4.62 -27.42 -19.72
CA SER A 143 -3.53 -28.22 -20.32
C SER A 143 -2.13 -27.72 -19.94
N ALA A 144 -2.01 -26.64 -19.15
CA ALA A 144 -0.71 -26.06 -18.79
C ALA A 144 -0.01 -26.91 -17.72
N ALA A 145 1.33 -26.97 -17.80
CA ALA A 145 2.12 -27.62 -16.76
C ALA A 145 1.94 -26.90 -15.41
N PRO A 146 1.89 -27.65 -14.28
CA PRO A 146 1.80 -27.04 -12.96
C PRO A 146 2.94 -26.07 -12.72
N ARG A 147 2.60 -24.86 -12.24
CA ARG A 147 3.58 -23.83 -11.94
C ARG A 147 3.82 -23.77 -10.44
N LYS A 148 5.06 -23.99 -10.03
CA LYS A 148 5.49 -23.86 -8.62
C LYS A 148 6.09 -22.49 -8.36
N ILE A 149 5.69 -21.90 -7.24
CA ILE A 149 6.13 -20.59 -6.77
C ILE A 149 6.52 -20.78 -5.31
N GLU A 150 7.78 -20.53 -4.97
CA GLU A 150 8.23 -20.55 -3.58
C GLU A 150 8.25 -19.15 -2.99
N ARG A 151 7.90 -18.94 -1.73
CA ARG A 151 8.15 -17.71 -1.00
C ARG A 151 8.78 -17.99 0.35
N THR A 152 10.05 -17.69 0.51
CA THR A 152 10.71 -17.70 1.82
C THR A 152 10.04 -16.66 2.72
N LEU A 153 9.27 -17.07 3.73
CA LEU A 153 8.63 -16.18 4.70
C LEU A 153 9.63 -15.71 5.77
N PHE A 154 10.51 -16.61 6.17
CA PHE A 154 11.57 -16.36 7.14
C PHE A 154 12.80 -17.18 6.76
N GLU A 155 13.96 -16.57 6.87
CA GLU A 155 15.24 -17.27 6.73
C GLU A 155 16.24 -16.60 7.64
N ARG A 156 16.96 -17.42 8.40
CA ARG A 156 18.04 -16.98 9.27
C ARG A 156 19.37 -17.14 8.53
N PRO A 157 20.04 -16.05 8.13
CA PRO A 157 21.42 -16.15 7.65
C PRO A 157 22.28 -16.84 8.71
N LYS A 158 23.31 -17.58 8.27
CA LYS A 158 24.19 -18.34 9.18
C LYS A 158 24.79 -17.48 10.29
N ASP A 159 25.07 -16.21 9.99
CA ASP A 159 25.72 -15.27 10.91
C ASP A 159 24.74 -14.30 11.58
N ASP A 160 23.42 -14.45 11.35
CA ASP A 160 22.43 -13.55 11.91
C ASP A 160 22.08 -13.94 13.35
N THR A 161 22.43 -13.08 14.30
CA THR A 161 22.12 -13.25 15.73
C THR A 161 20.80 -12.61 16.12
N ARG A 162 20.06 -11.99 15.20
CA ARG A 162 18.77 -11.36 15.50
C ARG A 162 17.78 -12.39 16.05
N ALA A 163 16.97 -11.94 17.00
CA ALA A 163 15.90 -12.75 17.55
C ALA A 163 14.90 -13.10 16.45
N VAL A 164 14.40 -14.34 16.47
CA VAL A 164 13.27 -14.72 15.64
C VAL A 164 12.06 -13.95 16.14
N PRO A 165 11.27 -13.30 15.26
CA PRO A 165 10.07 -12.59 15.70
C PRO A 165 9.17 -13.52 16.53
N SER A 166 8.71 -13.03 17.68
CA SER A 166 7.82 -13.76 18.58
C SER A 166 6.46 -13.99 17.94
N TYR A 167 6.11 -13.13 16.97
CA TYR A 167 4.84 -13.10 16.28
C TYR A 167 5.07 -12.84 14.78
N ARG A 168 4.46 -13.68 13.93
CA ARG A 168 4.47 -13.52 12.47
C ARG A 168 3.11 -13.93 11.93
N ARG A 169 2.49 -13.05 11.16
CA ARG A 169 1.26 -13.34 10.42
C ARG A 169 1.48 -13.06 8.96
N TYR A 170 1.03 -13.98 8.12
CA TYR A 170 1.00 -13.84 6.68
C TYR A 170 -0.42 -14.06 6.19
N THR A 171 -0.93 -13.11 5.40
CA THR A 171 -2.22 -13.26 4.72
C THR A 171 -1.97 -13.38 3.23
N VAL A 172 -2.22 -14.57 2.69
CA VAL A 172 -2.10 -14.89 1.28
C VAL A 172 -3.45 -14.66 0.62
N SER A 173 -3.53 -13.65 -0.23
CA SER A 173 -4.73 -13.30 -1.00
C SER A 173 -4.56 -13.79 -2.43
N VAL A 174 -5.42 -14.71 -2.86
CA VAL A 174 -5.48 -15.22 -4.24
C VAL A 174 -6.63 -14.54 -4.96
N LEU A 175 -6.31 -13.70 -5.94
CA LEU A 175 -7.26 -12.81 -6.61
C LEU A 175 -7.25 -13.11 -8.10
N SER A 176 -8.34 -13.68 -8.64
CA SER A 176 -8.33 -14.17 -10.02
C SER A 176 -8.67 -13.12 -11.09
N ASP A 177 -9.27 -12.00 -10.70
CA ASP A 177 -9.92 -11.08 -11.64
C ASP A 177 -9.22 -9.72 -11.70
N SER A 178 -9.49 -8.98 -12.76
CA SER A 178 -9.31 -7.53 -12.74
C SER A 178 -10.40 -6.92 -11.88
N PHE A 179 -10.02 -6.00 -11.00
CA PHE A 179 -10.94 -5.36 -10.08
C PHE A 179 -11.36 -4.00 -10.60
N ASP A 180 -12.65 -3.81 -10.82
CA ASP A 180 -13.19 -2.45 -10.89
C ASP A 180 -13.46 -1.89 -9.48
N ARG A 181 -13.58 -0.57 -9.39
CA ARG A 181 -13.79 0.11 -8.10
C ARG A 181 -15.08 -0.33 -7.39
N ALA A 182 -16.14 -0.65 -8.14
CA ALA A 182 -17.44 -1.03 -7.58
C ALA A 182 -17.39 -2.47 -7.02
N GLN A 183 -16.71 -3.39 -7.70
CA GLN A 183 -16.46 -4.75 -7.23
C GLN A 183 -15.66 -4.73 -5.93
N VAL A 184 -14.60 -3.91 -5.87
CA VAL A 184 -13.75 -3.76 -4.68
C VAL A 184 -14.53 -3.17 -3.53
N ALA A 185 -15.27 -2.09 -3.79
CA ALA A 185 -16.22 -1.50 -2.84
C ALA A 185 -17.14 -2.56 -2.21
N SER A 186 -17.77 -3.39 -3.05
CA SER A 186 -18.67 -4.46 -2.59
C SER A 186 -17.94 -5.54 -1.78
N ARG A 187 -16.72 -5.92 -2.18
CA ARG A 187 -15.89 -6.92 -1.49
C ARG A 187 -15.41 -6.39 -0.14
N ILE A 188 -14.90 -5.17 -0.11
CA ILE A 188 -14.54 -4.47 1.12
C ILE A 188 -15.74 -4.46 2.09
N GLN A 189 -16.93 -4.08 1.63
CA GLN A 189 -18.11 -4.06 2.51
C GLN A 189 -18.45 -5.45 3.07
N ARG A 190 -18.35 -6.52 2.26
CA ARG A 190 -18.55 -7.90 2.73
C ARG A 190 -17.49 -8.30 3.77
N GLU A 191 -16.23 -7.99 3.52
CA GLU A 191 -15.13 -8.29 4.44
C GLU A 191 -15.24 -7.51 5.76
N LEU A 192 -15.58 -6.21 5.70
CA LEU A 192 -15.79 -5.38 6.89
C LEU A 192 -16.97 -5.91 7.73
N ALA A 193 -18.05 -6.34 7.06
CA ALA A 193 -19.21 -6.95 7.73
C ALA A 193 -18.86 -8.31 8.36
N ALA A 194 -18.13 -9.17 7.65
CA ALA A 194 -17.69 -10.46 8.14
C ALA A 194 -16.68 -10.36 9.30
N ALA A 195 -15.83 -9.34 9.29
CA ALA A 195 -14.83 -9.10 10.32
C ALA A 195 -15.42 -8.65 11.67
N ASN A 196 -16.74 -8.38 11.76
CA ASN A 196 -17.41 -7.84 12.94
C ASN A 196 -16.61 -6.69 13.58
N LEU A 197 -16.21 -5.72 12.75
CA LEU A 197 -15.32 -4.65 13.19
C LEU A 197 -15.92 -3.82 14.31
N GLU A 198 -17.24 -3.74 14.42
CA GLU A 198 -17.91 -3.06 15.53
C GLU A 198 -17.73 -3.81 16.86
N GLY A 199 -17.87 -5.13 16.87
CA GLY A 199 -17.55 -5.96 18.05
C GLY A 199 -16.07 -5.86 18.44
N ARG A 200 -15.18 -5.83 17.45
CA ARG A 200 -13.72 -5.70 17.66
C ARG A 200 -13.29 -4.30 18.07
N ARG A 201 -13.97 -3.25 17.59
CA ARG A 201 -13.80 -1.87 18.02
C ARG A 201 -14.09 -1.74 19.51
N LYS A 202 -15.18 -2.31 20.02
CA LYS A 202 -15.49 -2.33 21.46
C LYS A 202 -14.40 -3.05 22.26
N GLN A 203 -13.85 -4.13 21.71
CA GLN A 203 -12.75 -4.88 22.33
C GLN A 203 -11.44 -4.07 22.36
N ALA A 204 -11.13 -3.33 21.29
CA ALA A 204 -10.01 -2.40 21.23
C ALA A 204 -10.20 -1.19 22.16
N GLU A 205 -11.40 -0.63 22.26
CA GLU A 205 -11.75 0.44 23.22
C GLU A 205 -11.60 -0.04 24.66
N THR A 206 -11.93 -1.30 24.94
CA THR A 206 -11.69 -1.94 26.25
C THR A 206 -10.20 -2.10 26.53
N LEU A 207 -9.39 -2.52 25.56
CA LEU A 207 -7.93 -2.62 25.70
C LEU A 207 -7.25 -1.25 25.85
N ALA A 208 -7.72 -0.25 25.10
CA ALA A 208 -7.23 1.14 25.13
C ALA A 208 -7.65 1.89 26.41
N SER A 209 -8.64 1.40 27.15
CA SER A 209 -8.98 1.94 28.48
C SER A 209 -7.95 1.54 29.56
N GLY A 210 -7.03 0.62 29.25
CA GLY A 210 -5.81 0.37 30.03
C GLY A 210 -4.75 1.44 29.73
N LYS A 211 -4.06 1.95 30.76
CA LYS A 211 -3.24 3.19 30.78
C LYS A 211 -1.98 3.24 29.90
N GLU A 212 -1.89 2.53 28.79
CA GLU A 212 -0.80 2.72 27.81
C GLU A 212 -1.38 2.78 26.39
N GLU A 213 -0.85 3.68 25.55
CA GLU A 213 -1.19 3.82 24.13
C GLU A 213 -0.20 3.03 23.25
N PRO A 214 -0.45 1.75 22.97
CA PRO A 214 0.16 1.08 21.84
C PRO A 214 -0.51 1.54 20.53
N SER A 215 0.23 1.45 19.41
CA SER A 215 -0.36 1.74 18.11
C SER A 215 -1.51 0.76 17.84
N VAL A 216 -2.68 1.32 17.53
CA VAL A 216 -3.90 0.56 17.21
C VAL A 216 -3.64 -0.50 16.13
N ILE A 217 -2.69 -0.25 15.23
CA ILE A 217 -2.27 -1.18 14.17
C ILE A 217 -1.45 -2.37 14.72
N GLY A 218 -0.51 -2.17 15.63
CA GLY A 218 0.24 -3.28 16.23
C GLY A 218 -0.68 -4.23 17.00
N GLN A 219 -1.66 -3.67 17.71
CA GLN A 219 -2.69 -4.47 18.37
C GLN A 219 -3.64 -5.14 17.37
N LEU A 220 -4.19 -4.42 16.38
CA LEU A 220 -5.08 -5.02 15.37
C LEU A 220 -4.38 -6.07 14.50
N ALA A 221 -3.09 -5.89 14.21
CA ALA A 221 -2.27 -6.86 13.48
C ALA A 221 -2.00 -8.12 14.31
N SER A 222 -1.91 -8.00 15.64
CA SER A 222 -1.80 -9.13 16.58
C SER A 222 -3.13 -9.87 16.82
N LEU A 223 -4.26 -9.17 16.72
CA LEU A 223 -5.61 -9.71 16.85
C LEU A 223 -6.06 -10.43 15.57
N ASP A 224 -7.09 -11.27 15.62
CA ASP A 224 -7.68 -11.93 14.43
C ASP A 224 -8.09 -10.95 13.30
N ALA A 225 -8.15 -9.64 13.58
CA ALA A 225 -8.35 -8.59 12.59
C ALA A 225 -7.22 -8.47 11.56
N GLY A 226 -5.98 -8.84 11.89
CA GLY A 226 -4.85 -8.75 10.97
C GLY A 226 -5.02 -9.52 9.66
N ALA A 227 -5.81 -10.61 9.65
CA ALA A 227 -6.11 -11.35 8.43
C ALA A 227 -7.01 -10.52 7.49
N SER A 228 -8.11 -9.99 8.02
CA SER A 228 -9.03 -9.12 7.29
C SER A 228 -8.32 -7.84 6.82
N VAL A 229 -7.51 -7.21 7.68
CA VAL A 229 -6.73 -6.01 7.32
C VAL A 229 -5.77 -6.34 6.17
N GLY A 230 -5.00 -7.43 6.29
CA GLY A 230 -4.08 -7.85 5.23
C GLY A 230 -4.78 -8.15 3.91
N HIS A 231 -5.95 -8.80 3.94
CA HIS A 231 -6.75 -9.06 2.76
C HIS A 231 -7.34 -7.77 2.14
N LEU A 232 -7.85 -6.86 2.97
CA LEU A 232 -8.34 -5.55 2.52
C LEU A 232 -7.23 -4.71 1.90
N THR A 233 -6.01 -4.74 2.46
CA THR A 233 -4.83 -4.11 1.86
C THR A 233 -4.51 -4.73 0.49
N ALA A 234 -4.55 -6.06 0.36
CA ALA A 234 -4.36 -6.74 -0.92
C ALA A 234 -5.42 -6.36 -1.96
N LEU A 235 -6.71 -6.30 -1.58
CA LEU A 235 -7.80 -5.85 -2.45
C LEU A 235 -7.63 -4.38 -2.88
N ALA A 236 -7.25 -3.51 -1.94
CA ALA A 236 -7.01 -2.10 -2.22
C ALA A 236 -5.82 -1.90 -3.18
N PHE A 237 -4.75 -2.67 -3.01
CA PHE A 237 -3.63 -2.69 -3.95
C PHE A 237 -4.09 -3.14 -5.34
N ALA A 238 -4.76 -4.29 -5.42
CA ALA A 238 -5.24 -4.89 -6.66
C ALA A 238 -6.09 -3.91 -7.48
N ALA A 239 -7.04 -3.24 -6.82
CA ALA A 239 -7.91 -2.22 -7.42
C ALA A 239 -7.13 -1.05 -8.02
N GLN A 240 -6.13 -0.56 -7.30
CA GLN A 240 -5.34 0.59 -7.73
C GLN A 240 -4.36 0.21 -8.85
N SER A 241 -3.71 -0.94 -8.77
CA SER A 241 -2.84 -1.48 -9.84
C SER A 241 -3.65 -1.68 -11.13
N ASP A 242 -4.84 -2.27 -11.06
CA ASP A 242 -5.67 -2.50 -12.24
C ASP A 242 -6.16 -1.18 -12.87
N ALA A 243 -6.55 -0.19 -12.05
CA ALA A 243 -6.95 1.13 -12.54
C ALA A 243 -5.81 1.90 -13.22
N LEU A 244 -4.58 1.82 -12.68
CA LEU A 244 -3.39 2.43 -13.29
C LEU A 244 -2.99 1.70 -14.57
N THR A 245 -3.01 0.37 -14.55
CA THR A 245 -2.73 -0.48 -15.72
C THR A 245 -3.70 -0.20 -16.86
N ALA A 246 -5.00 -0.04 -16.58
CA ALA A 246 -6.00 0.31 -17.59
C ALA A 246 -5.71 1.68 -18.26
N ARG A 247 -5.27 2.68 -17.48
CA ARG A 247 -4.87 3.99 -18.03
C ARG A 247 -3.62 3.89 -18.91
N LEU A 248 -2.61 3.13 -18.47
CA LEU A 248 -1.39 2.88 -19.25
C LEU A 248 -1.72 2.16 -20.56
N SER A 249 -2.51 1.08 -20.47
CA SER A 249 -3.02 0.29 -21.60
C SER A 249 -3.70 1.16 -22.64
N GLN A 250 -4.62 2.04 -22.21
CA GLN A 250 -5.29 2.99 -23.10
C GLN A 250 -4.30 3.98 -23.74
N SER A 251 -3.36 4.53 -22.98
CA SER A 251 -2.39 5.51 -23.49
C SER A 251 -1.39 4.94 -24.49
N LEU A 252 -1.07 3.65 -24.36
CA LEU A 252 -0.08 2.96 -25.18
C LEU A 252 -0.71 2.14 -26.32
N ASP A 253 -2.05 2.11 -26.43
CA ASP A 253 -2.77 1.23 -27.35
C ASP A 253 -2.32 -0.24 -27.23
N VAL A 254 -2.32 -0.72 -25.99
CA VAL A 254 -1.91 -2.08 -25.61
C VAL A 254 -3.08 -2.77 -24.94
N GLU A 255 -3.46 -3.95 -25.42
CA GLU A 255 -4.43 -4.80 -24.77
C GLU A 255 -3.77 -5.55 -23.61
N VAL A 256 -4.41 -5.54 -22.44
CA VAL A 256 -3.92 -6.21 -21.24
C VAL A 256 -4.90 -7.30 -20.81
N ARG A 257 -4.38 -8.48 -20.47
CA ARG A 257 -5.18 -9.59 -19.95
C ARG A 257 -4.43 -10.34 -18.86
N ARG A 258 -5.17 -10.93 -17.92
CA ARG A 258 -4.61 -11.73 -16.84
C ARG A 258 -4.81 -13.20 -17.15
N GLU A 259 -3.72 -13.97 -17.23
CA GLU A 259 -3.78 -15.43 -17.47
C GLU A 259 -3.69 -16.24 -16.19
N VAL A 260 -3.06 -15.67 -15.16
CA VAL A 260 -2.82 -16.32 -13.86
C VAL A 260 -3.44 -15.49 -12.75
N PRO A 261 -3.96 -16.12 -11.68
CA PRO A 261 -4.43 -15.37 -10.52
C PRO A 261 -3.30 -14.54 -9.92
N ARG A 262 -3.64 -13.39 -9.37
CA ARG A 262 -2.74 -12.58 -8.56
C ARG A 262 -2.60 -13.21 -7.18
N ILE A 263 -1.38 -13.31 -6.68
CA ILE A 263 -1.05 -13.77 -5.33
C ILE A 263 -0.36 -12.61 -4.63
N ILE A 264 -1.05 -12.00 -3.67
CA ILE A 264 -0.50 -10.94 -2.82
C ILE A 264 -0.33 -11.52 -1.42
N ILE A 265 0.82 -11.31 -0.82
CA ILE A 265 1.11 -11.69 0.56
C ILE A 265 1.27 -10.41 1.38
N THR A 266 0.43 -10.22 2.38
CA THR A 266 0.70 -9.21 3.41
C THR A 266 1.29 -9.88 4.63
N SER A 267 2.24 -9.23 5.28
CA SER A 267 2.86 -9.75 6.49
C SER A 267 2.82 -8.74 7.63
N ALA A 268 2.69 -9.24 8.85
CA ALA A 268 2.87 -8.49 10.08
C ALA A 268 3.76 -9.31 11.02
N GLU A 269 4.94 -8.79 11.33
CA GLU A 269 5.93 -9.44 12.20
C GLU A 269 6.23 -8.57 13.41
N SER A 270 6.47 -9.14 14.59
CA SER A 270 6.87 -8.39 15.78
C SER A 270 7.95 -9.13 16.58
N GLU A 271 8.96 -8.39 17.05
CA GLU A 271 10.17 -8.94 17.67
C GLU A 271 10.05 -9.29 19.17
N GLY A 272 8.86 -9.25 19.80
CA GLY A 272 8.72 -9.62 21.21
C GLY A 272 7.84 -8.70 22.03
N THR A 273 8.31 -8.34 23.22
CA THR A 273 7.67 -7.40 24.16
C THR A 273 7.71 -5.95 23.67
N GLU A 274 8.55 -5.67 22.67
CA GLU A 274 8.59 -4.38 21.99
C GLU A 274 7.38 -4.28 21.04
N PRO A 275 6.63 -3.17 21.04
CA PRO A 275 5.50 -3.01 20.13
C PRO A 275 5.95 -2.74 18.68
N ALA A 276 7.25 -2.90 18.40
CA ALA A 276 7.81 -2.81 17.07
C ALA A 276 7.22 -3.91 16.19
N SER A 277 6.47 -3.50 15.16
CA SER A 277 5.89 -4.41 14.18
C SER A 277 6.34 -4.04 12.78
N THR A 278 6.86 -4.98 12.02
CA THR A 278 7.13 -4.80 10.59
C THR A 278 5.88 -5.20 9.82
N PHE A 279 5.36 -4.30 8.99
CA PHE A 279 4.27 -4.60 8.07
C PHE A 279 4.78 -4.58 6.64
N SER A 280 4.45 -5.59 5.85
CA SER A 280 4.90 -5.67 4.45
C SER A 280 3.80 -6.12 3.50
N LEU A 281 3.98 -5.77 2.23
CA LEU A 281 3.11 -6.13 1.12
C LEU A 281 4.00 -6.65 -0.01
N ASP A 282 3.81 -7.90 -0.40
CA ASP A 282 4.60 -8.61 -1.40
C ASP A 282 3.72 -9.11 -2.55
N LEU A 283 4.02 -8.63 -3.76
CA LEU A 283 3.34 -9.02 -5.00
C LEU A 283 3.95 -10.32 -5.54
N ARG A 284 3.69 -11.42 -4.83
CA ARG A 284 4.35 -12.70 -5.12
C ARG A 284 4.10 -13.21 -6.54
N LEU A 285 2.89 -13.00 -7.05
CA LEU A 285 2.55 -13.22 -8.45
C LEU A 285 1.56 -12.14 -8.88
N ASP A 286 1.95 -11.25 -9.77
CA ASP A 286 1.04 -10.26 -10.35
C ASP A 286 1.27 -10.07 -11.86
N GLU A 287 1.20 -11.16 -12.59
CA GLU A 287 1.50 -11.18 -14.02
C GLU A 287 0.28 -10.81 -14.86
N ILE A 288 0.56 -10.01 -15.88
CA ILE A 288 -0.36 -9.71 -16.98
C ILE A 288 0.33 -10.03 -18.29
N VAL A 289 -0.47 -10.35 -19.31
CA VAL A 289 -0.03 -10.39 -20.70
C VAL A 289 -0.43 -9.07 -21.34
N ALA A 290 0.55 -8.42 -21.96
CA ALA A 290 0.37 -7.17 -22.69
C ALA A 290 0.60 -7.43 -24.19
N VAL A 291 -0.36 -7.06 -25.03
CA VAL A 291 -0.30 -7.25 -26.49
C VAL A 291 -0.57 -5.91 -27.16
N SER A 292 0.41 -5.39 -27.91
CA SER A 292 0.18 -4.21 -28.75
C SER A 292 -0.32 -4.64 -30.14
N ARG A 293 -1.24 -3.87 -30.72
CA ARG A 293 -1.72 -4.07 -32.11
C ARG A 293 -0.73 -3.53 -33.15
N GLY A 294 0.32 -2.86 -32.72
CA GLY A 294 1.36 -2.29 -33.59
C GLY A 294 2.75 -2.64 -33.09
N GLU A 295 3.42 -1.66 -32.48
CA GLU A 295 4.82 -1.77 -32.05
C GLU A 295 4.96 -2.64 -30.78
N PRO A 296 5.65 -3.80 -30.84
CA PRO A 296 5.85 -4.66 -29.67
C PRO A 296 6.53 -3.94 -28.49
N GLN A 297 7.30 -2.90 -28.77
CA GLN A 297 7.96 -2.05 -27.77
C GLN A 297 6.96 -1.38 -26.81
N ARG A 298 5.72 -1.12 -27.24
CA ARG A 298 4.68 -0.52 -26.38
C ARG A 298 4.22 -1.48 -25.30
N ALA A 299 4.09 -2.78 -25.62
CA ALA A 299 3.77 -3.79 -24.63
C ALA A 299 4.90 -3.93 -23.60
N LYS A 300 6.16 -3.93 -24.04
CA LYS A 300 7.32 -3.91 -23.14
C LYS A 300 7.35 -2.67 -22.25
N LEU A 301 7.11 -1.49 -22.83
CA LEU A 301 7.06 -0.23 -22.08
C LEU A 301 5.94 -0.23 -21.04
N LEU A 302 4.77 -0.78 -21.37
CA LEU A 302 3.68 -0.94 -20.42
C LEU A 302 4.10 -1.81 -19.23
N GLN A 303 4.74 -2.96 -19.49
CA GLN A 303 5.17 -3.88 -18.44
C GLN A 303 6.22 -3.25 -17.51
N LEU A 304 7.19 -2.53 -18.11
CA LEU A 304 8.23 -1.83 -17.36
C LEU A 304 7.61 -0.71 -16.49
N ALA A 305 6.76 0.12 -17.09
CA ALA A 305 6.09 1.21 -16.39
C ALA A 305 5.20 0.68 -15.25
N ARG A 306 4.49 -0.42 -15.49
CA ARG A 306 3.66 -1.08 -14.49
C ARG A 306 4.49 -1.57 -13.31
N GLY A 307 5.58 -2.30 -13.54
CA GLY A 307 6.44 -2.79 -12.45
C GLY A 307 6.97 -1.67 -11.54
N ILE A 308 7.36 -0.54 -12.14
CA ILE A 308 7.79 0.65 -11.39
C ILE A 308 6.63 1.26 -10.59
N GLN A 309 5.46 1.40 -11.22
CA GLN A 309 4.25 1.94 -10.57
C GLN A 309 3.77 1.05 -9.42
N GLU A 310 3.85 -0.26 -9.57
CA GLU A 310 3.46 -1.22 -8.54
C GLU A 310 4.33 -1.06 -7.30
N SER A 311 5.65 -0.98 -7.44
CA SER A 311 6.54 -0.75 -6.29
C SER A 311 6.34 0.62 -5.62
N ALA A 312 5.95 1.64 -6.39
CA ALA A 312 5.56 2.93 -5.82
C ALA A 312 4.24 2.83 -5.05
N LEU A 313 3.26 2.14 -5.62
CA LEU A 313 1.95 1.91 -5.01
C LEU A 313 2.05 1.06 -3.73
N GLU A 314 2.89 0.03 -3.71
CA GLU A 314 3.17 -0.75 -2.49
C GLU A 314 3.64 0.17 -1.36
N GLY A 315 4.63 1.02 -1.63
CA GLY A 315 5.16 1.95 -0.65
C GLY A 315 4.11 2.95 -0.16
N GLN A 316 3.29 3.51 -1.06
CA GLN A 316 2.23 4.45 -0.69
C GLN A 316 1.13 3.79 0.14
N LEU A 317 0.73 2.57 -0.23
CA LEU A 317 -0.32 1.84 0.45
C LEU A 317 0.13 1.44 1.87
N LEU A 318 1.39 1.01 2.01
CA LEU A 318 1.96 0.70 3.31
C LEU A 318 2.13 1.93 4.19
N GLN A 319 2.58 3.06 3.65
CA GLN A 319 2.59 4.34 4.38
C GLN A 319 1.21 4.67 4.92
N HIS A 320 0.21 4.55 4.05
CA HIS A 320 -1.16 4.83 4.38
C HIS A 320 -1.70 3.91 5.49
N PHE A 321 -1.53 2.59 5.37
CA PHE A 321 -2.03 1.63 6.37
C PHE A 321 -1.23 1.62 7.68
N SER A 322 0.06 1.93 7.64
CA SER A 322 0.92 1.94 8.83
C SER A 322 0.87 3.26 9.61
N GLY A 323 0.38 4.34 8.97
CA GLY A 323 0.43 5.70 9.51
C GLY A 323 1.86 6.28 9.58
N LYS A 324 2.85 5.63 8.97
CA LYS A 324 4.23 6.14 8.92
C LYS A 324 4.40 7.12 7.78
N GLU A 325 5.29 8.11 8.00
CA GLU A 325 5.67 9.10 6.99
C GLU A 325 6.29 8.44 5.75
N SER A 326 6.83 7.23 5.89
CA SER A 326 7.52 6.56 4.80
C SER A 326 7.53 5.03 4.91
N ALA A 327 7.50 4.37 3.76
CA ALA A 327 7.69 2.93 3.58
C ALA A 327 8.92 2.70 2.72
N VAL A 328 9.68 1.65 3.01
CA VAL A 328 10.80 1.20 2.19
C VAL A 328 10.24 0.42 1.00
N SER A 329 10.54 0.86 -0.22
CA SER A 329 10.27 0.09 -1.44
C SER A 329 11.36 0.37 -2.46
N THR A 330 11.48 -0.49 -3.48
CA THR A 330 12.47 -0.29 -4.55
C THR A 330 12.28 1.05 -5.25
N ALA A 331 11.03 1.46 -5.51
CA ALA A 331 10.74 2.76 -6.09
C ALA A 331 11.24 3.92 -5.21
N ARG A 332 11.03 3.88 -3.88
CA ARG A 332 11.55 4.91 -2.97
C ARG A 332 13.08 4.89 -2.93
N LEU A 333 13.69 3.72 -2.85
CA LEU A 333 15.14 3.54 -2.83
C LEU A 333 15.78 4.15 -4.08
N MET A 334 15.21 3.90 -5.25
CA MET A 334 15.70 4.43 -6.52
C MET A 334 15.51 5.94 -6.66
N ASN A 335 14.39 6.47 -6.16
CA ASN A 335 14.16 7.92 -6.12
C ASN A 335 15.14 8.60 -5.16
N GLU A 336 15.41 7.99 -4.01
CA GLU A 336 16.36 8.49 -3.04
C GLU A 336 17.80 8.43 -3.57
N ALA A 337 18.20 7.34 -4.23
CA ALA A 337 19.50 7.22 -4.91
C ALA A 337 19.75 8.40 -5.85
N ARG A 338 18.77 8.73 -6.70
CA ARG A 338 18.84 9.90 -7.60
C ARG A 338 18.91 11.21 -6.82
N ARG A 339 18.12 11.36 -5.76
CA ARG A 339 18.09 12.58 -4.93
C ARG A 339 19.43 12.87 -4.28
N ILE A 340 20.13 11.84 -3.81
CA ILE A 340 21.46 11.96 -3.17
C ILE A 340 22.62 11.91 -4.18
N GLY A 341 22.33 11.76 -5.47
CA GLY A 341 23.35 11.72 -6.53
C GLY A 341 24.14 10.41 -6.61
N THR A 342 23.63 9.31 -6.04
CA THR A 342 24.21 7.99 -6.27
C THR A 342 23.88 7.55 -7.69
N GLU A 343 24.92 7.17 -8.45
CA GLU A 343 24.77 6.64 -9.80
C GLU A 343 23.90 5.38 -9.77
N VAL A 344 22.94 5.27 -10.68
CA VAL A 344 22.13 4.06 -10.88
C VAL A 344 22.58 3.42 -12.19
N ILE A 345 23.06 2.18 -12.11
CA ILE A 345 23.64 1.47 -13.25
C ILE A 345 22.75 0.30 -13.67
N GLY A 346 22.75 0.00 -14.97
CA GLY A 346 22.13 -1.20 -15.53
C GLY A 346 23.21 -2.27 -15.76
N ILE A 347 23.01 -3.45 -15.20
CA ILE A 347 23.87 -4.61 -15.37
C ILE A 347 23.09 -5.67 -16.15
N GLY A 348 23.61 -6.06 -17.30
CA GLY A 348 23.10 -7.13 -18.13
C GLY A 348 24.18 -8.16 -18.44
N ARG A 349 23.98 -8.90 -19.53
CA ARG A 349 24.94 -9.91 -20.00
C ARG A 349 26.29 -9.32 -20.38
N ASP A 350 26.29 -8.14 -21.01
CA ASP A 350 27.47 -7.58 -21.68
C ASP A 350 28.43 -6.84 -20.74
N ASN A 351 27.96 -6.46 -19.55
CA ASN A 351 28.75 -5.72 -18.56
C ASN A 351 28.72 -6.38 -17.17
N ARG A 352 28.56 -7.71 -17.12
CA ARG A 352 28.51 -8.47 -15.87
C ARG A 352 29.73 -8.26 -14.96
N ALA A 353 30.90 -7.94 -15.52
CA ALA A 353 32.12 -7.64 -14.76
C ALA A 353 31.98 -6.39 -13.86
N GLU A 354 31.04 -5.49 -14.15
CA GLU A 354 30.75 -4.34 -13.27
C GLU A 354 30.18 -4.76 -11.91
N LEU A 355 29.54 -5.93 -11.82
CA LEU A 355 29.00 -6.46 -10.57
C LEU A 355 30.07 -6.63 -9.49
N GLU A 356 31.28 -7.01 -9.89
CA GLU A 356 32.42 -7.21 -8.98
C GLU A 356 32.90 -5.90 -8.34
N GLN A 357 32.58 -4.76 -8.96
CA GLN A 357 32.99 -3.43 -8.49
C GLN A 357 32.03 -2.85 -7.44
N LEU A 358 30.80 -3.36 -7.33
CA LEU A 358 29.76 -2.81 -6.46
C LEU A 358 29.92 -3.15 -4.97
N GLN A 359 30.82 -4.08 -4.61
CA GLN A 359 31.01 -4.53 -3.22
C GLN A 359 29.69 -4.85 -2.50
N LEU A 360 28.77 -5.53 -3.20
CA LEU A 360 27.46 -5.89 -2.67
C LEU A 360 27.59 -6.85 -1.49
N PRO A 361 26.73 -6.76 -0.47
CA PRO A 361 26.62 -7.81 0.54
C PRO A 361 26.32 -9.16 -0.13
N ASP A 362 26.89 -10.25 0.37
CA ASP A 362 26.82 -11.60 -0.23
C ASP A 362 25.39 -12.01 -0.64
N ARG A 363 24.41 -11.71 0.22
CA ARG A 363 23.00 -11.99 -0.05
C ARG A 363 22.47 -11.22 -1.26
N VAL A 364 22.77 -9.92 -1.36
CA VAL A 364 22.35 -9.06 -2.47
C VAL A 364 23.04 -9.51 -3.75
N ALA A 365 24.34 -9.82 -3.68
CA ALA A 365 25.09 -10.37 -4.80
C ALA A 365 24.46 -11.68 -5.31
N ALA A 366 24.08 -12.59 -4.41
CA ALA A 366 23.41 -13.85 -4.79
C ALA A 366 22.07 -13.62 -5.51
N LEU A 367 21.26 -12.64 -5.06
CA LEU A 367 20.00 -12.27 -5.71
C LEU A 367 20.22 -11.70 -7.11
N VAL A 368 21.19 -10.79 -7.26
CA VAL A 368 21.55 -10.19 -8.56
C VAL A 368 22.10 -11.25 -9.51
N VAL A 369 22.98 -12.14 -9.05
CA VAL A 369 23.49 -13.26 -9.86
C VAL A 369 22.37 -14.19 -10.29
N ALA A 370 21.39 -14.46 -9.41
CA ALA A 370 20.24 -15.29 -9.76
C ALA A 370 19.34 -14.65 -10.82
N ALA A 371 19.14 -13.33 -10.79
CA ALA A 371 18.42 -12.59 -11.83
C ALA A 371 19.17 -12.64 -13.18
N LEU A 372 20.46 -12.28 -13.18
CA LEU A 372 21.31 -12.33 -14.38
C LEU A 372 21.42 -13.76 -14.96
N GLY A 373 21.41 -14.78 -14.11
CA GLY A 373 21.41 -16.19 -14.53
C GLY A 373 20.16 -16.62 -15.32
N LYS A 374 19.04 -15.89 -15.17
CA LYS A 374 17.82 -16.07 -15.98
C LYS A 374 17.87 -15.29 -17.31
N GLY A 375 18.95 -14.57 -17.57
CA GLY A 375 19.07 -13.67 -18.73
C GLY A 375 18.36 -12.33 -18.54
N HIS A 376 17.98 -11.99 -17.31
CA HIS A 376 17.38 -10.70 -16.99
C HIS A 376 18.46 -9.60 -16.89
N GLU A 377 18.01 -8.35 -16.92
CA GLU A 377 18.80 -7.16 -16.63
C GLU A 377 18.49 -6.66 -15.22
N VAL A 378 19.49 -6.08 -14.56
CA VAL A 378 19.39 -5.54 -13.21
C VAL A 378 19.70 -4.06 -13.21
N VAL A 379 18.80 -3.23 -12.69
CA VAL A 379 19.06 -1.79 -12.46
C VAL A 379 19.24 -1.55 -10.97
N ILE A 380 20.42 -1.12 -10.54
CA ILE A 380 20.84 -1.03 -9.13
C ILE A 380 21.63 0.26 -8.87
N PRO A 381 21.53 0.89 -7.68
CA PRO A 381 22.44 1.97 -7.28
C PRO A 381 23.89 1.46 -7.21
N ARG A 382 24.87 2.35 -7.39
CA ARG A 382 26.29 2.00 -7.29
C ARG A 382 26.78 1.85 -5.84
N SER A 383 26.05 2.46 -4.91
CA SER A 383 26.33 2.50 -3.47
C SER A 383 25.04 2.28 -2.68
N PRO A 384 25.09 1.84 -1.42
CA PRO A 384 23.88 1.69 -0.62
C PRO A 384 23.19 3.04 -0.41
N VAL A 385 21.86 3.01 -0.28
CA VAL A 385 21.03 4.20 -0.08
C VAL A 385 20.49 4.21 1.33
N THR A 386 20.76 5.26 2.10
CA THR A 386 20.25 5.38 3.47
C THR A 386 18.75 5.67 3.46
N LEU A 387 17.94 4.70 3.88
CA LEU A 387 16.50 4.84 4.11
C LEU A 387 16.19 4.55 5.57
N ASP A 388 15.45 5.47 6.20
CA ASP A 388 15.02 5.33 7.60
C ASP A 388 16.19 5.08 8.57
N GLY A 389 17.34 5.71 8.29
CA GLY A 389 18.55 5.62 9.10
C GLY A 389 19.38 4.36 8.89
N ARG A 390 19.02 3.51 7.92
CA ARG A 390 19.75 2.29 7.58
C ARG A 390 20.17 2.31 6.12
N ASP A 391 21.39 1.88 5.87
CA ASP A 391 21.88 1.66 4.51
C ASP A 391 21.16 0.46 3.91
N ARG A 392 20.60 0.67 2.71
CA ARG A 392 19.77 -0.30 2.00
C ARG A 392 20.28 -0.55 0.60
N TRP A 393 20.12 -1.80 0.17
CA TRP A 393 20.20 -2.19 -1.23
C TRP A 393 18.85 -2.59 -1.79
N GLY A 394 18.66 -2.34 -3.08
CA GLY A 394 17.51 -2.79 -3.85
C GLY A 394 17.75 -2.56 -5.33
N PHE A 395 17.09 -3.34 -6.17
CA PHE A 395 17.29 -3.31 -7.61
C PHE A 395 15.99 -3.64 -8.37
N TRP A 396 15.92 -3.22 -9.63
CA TRP A 396 14.90 -3.71 -10.56
C TRP A 396 15.42 -4.97 -11.25
N ASP A 397 14.70 -6.08 -11.14
CA ASP A 397 14.87 -7.28 -11.95
C ASP A 397 13.99 -7.15 -13.20
N ILE A 398 14.59 -7.05 -14.39
CA ILE A 398 13.89 -6.72 -15.65
C ILE A 398 14.10 -7.87 -16.64
N ASP A 399 13.01 -8.48 -17.09
CA ASP A 399 13.05 -9.40 -18.23
C ASP A 399 13.12 -8.59 -19.55
N PRO A 400 14.24 -8.62 -20.30
CA PRO A 400 14.39 -7.85 -21.54
C PRO A 400 13.46 -8.32 -22.66
N ILE A 401 12.92 -9.54 -22.58
CA ILE A 401 12.00 -10.09 -23.58
C ILE A 401 10.62 -9.50 -23.38
N SER A 402 10.02 -9.65 -22.20
CA SER A 402 8.65 -9.16 -21.93
C SER A 402 8.59 -7.69 -21.52
N GLY A 403 9.69 -7.12 -21.02
CA GLY A 403 9.72 -5.83 -20.35
C GLY A 403 9.17 -5.86 -18.92
N ALA A 404 8.82 -7.03 -18.39
CA ALA A 404 8.37 -7.16 -17.00
C ALA A 404 9.48 -6.71 -16.06
N ALA A 405 9.15 -5.81 -15.13
CA ALA A 405 10.05 -5.30 -14.12
C ALA A 405 9.51 -5.61 -12.72
N VAL A 406 10.37 -6.12 -11.84
CA VAL A 406 10.03 -6.41 -10.45
C VAL A 406 11.03 -5.69 -9.56
N GLY A 407 10.55 -4.97 -8.55
CA GLY A 407 11.41 -4.38 -7.54
C GLY A 407 11.84 -5.43 -6.52
N VAL A 408 13.13 -5.57 -6.27
CA VAL A 408 13.70 -6.53 -5.31
C VAL A 408 14.52 -5.78 -4.26
N MET A 409 14.20 -5.95 -2.99
CA MET A 409 14.97 -5.38 -1.88
C MET A 409 16.09 -6.33 -1.41
N GLU A 410 17.00 -5.85 -0.55
CA GLU A 410 18.15 -6.61 -0.02
C GLU A 410 17.81 -7.93 0.68
N ASP A 411 16.55 -8.10 1.09
CA ASP A 411 16.01 -9.29 1.71
C ASP A 411 15.42 -10.29 0.68
N GLY A 412 15.53 -10.00 -0.61
CA GLY A 412 14.97 -10.81 -1.70
C GLY A 412 13.46 -10.74 -1.80
N GLN A 413 12.81 -9.87 -1.02
CA GLN A 413 11.37 -9.70 -1.05
C GLN A 413 11.01 -8.74 -2.19
N HIS A 414 9.94 -9.05 -2.92
CA HIS A 414 9.41 -8.21 -3.99
C HIS A 414 8.45 -7.16 -3.42
N GLN A 415 8.86 -6.49 -2.34
CA GLN A 415 7.93 -5.85 -1.41
C GLN A 415 8.19 -4.37 -1.17
N GLY A 416 7.12 -3.69 -0.78
CA GLY A 416 7.22 -2.57 0.15
C GLY A 416 7.24 -3.07 1.60
N MET A 417 7.90 -2.34 2.50
CA MET A 417 7.96 -2.64 3.93
C MET A 417 7.90 -1.36 4.77
N VAL A 418 7.25 -1.42 5.93
CA VAL A 418 7.29 -0.36 6.95
C VAL A 418 7.69 -0.97 8.29
N ASP A 419 8.72 -0.40 8.90
CA ASP A 419 9.07 -0.69 10.29
C ASP A 419 8.24 0.21 11.22
N ILE A 420 7.29 -0.37 11.96
CA ILE A 420 6.48 0.34 12.95
C ILE A 420 7.13 0.22 14.32
N THR A 421 8.15 1.02 14.61
CA THR A 421 8.59 1.22 16.01
C THR A 421 7.64 2.19 16.72
N THR A 422 7.12 1.79 17.89
CA THR A 422 6.24 2.64 18.73
C THR A 422 7.02 3.58 19.65
N THR A 423 8.33 3.39 19.80
CA THR A 423 9.18 4.14 20.73
C THR A 423 10.04 5.23 20.07
N THR A 424 10.04 5.35 18.74
CA THR A 424 10.92 6.30 18.04
C THR A 424 10.15 7.26 17.14
N ARG A 425 9.59 8.30 17.75
CA ARG A 425 9.92 9.70 17.44
C ARG A 425 9.09 10.61 18.34
N LYS A 426 9.77 11.41 19.17
CA LYS A 426 9.30 12.80 19.35
C LYS A 426 9.38 13.42 17.96
N VAL A 427 8.32 13.27 17.17
CA VAL A 427 8.17 14.08 15.96
C VAL A 427 8.22 15.50 16.49
N ALA A 428 9.28 16.24 16.15
CA ALA A 428 9.32 17.65 16.47
C ALA A 428 8.17 18.27 15.68
N LEU A 429 7.02 18.43 16.36
CA LEU A 429 5.81 19.07 15.89
C LEU A 429 6.11 20.56 15.74
N ASP A 430 6.91 20.91 14.74
CA ASP A 430 7.12 22.31 14.39
C ASP A 430 5.83 22.87 13.79
N GLU A 431 5.57 24.15 14.06
CA GLU A 431 4.32 24.83 13.68
C GLU A 431 4.07 24.76 12.16
N ARG A 432 5.12 24.74 11.33
CA ARG A 432 4.98 24.68 9.86
C ARG A 432 4.56 23.30 9.37
N LYS A 433 5.02 22.23 10.03
CA LYS A 433 4.59 20.85 9.75
C LYS A 433 3.15 20.63 10.17
N GLY A 434 2.64 21.36 11.17
CA GLY A 434 1.23 21.34 11.56
C GLY A 434 0.31 21.47 10.35
N PHE A 435 0.48 22.53 9.55
CA PHE A 435 -0.36 22.76 8.36
C PHE A 435 -0.25 21.65 7.32
N LEU A 436 0.96 21.21 6.97
CA LEU A 436 1.14 20.16 5.97
C LEU A 436 0.59 18.81 6.43
N LEU A 437 0.79 18.45 7.71
CA LEU A 437 0.23 17.24 8.30
C LEU A 437 -1.28 17.32 8.39
N GLY A 438 -1.82 18.48 8.78
CA GLY A 438 -3.24 18.76 8.77
C GLY A 438 -3.84 18.59 7.38
N LEU A 439 -3.23 19.18 6.36
CA LEU A 439 -3.65 19.09 4.97
C LEU A 439 -3.67 17.63 4.49
N HIS A 440 -2.61 16.89 4.78
CA HIS A 440 -2.50 15.49 4.37
C HIS A 440 -3.54 14.62 5.09
N ALA A 441 -3.65 14.74 6.41
CA ALA A 441 -4.63 14.04 7.22
C ALA A 441 -6.06 14.39 6.77
N GLY A 442 -6.34 15.67 6.50
CA GLY A 442 -7.62 16.14 5.98
C GLY A 442 -7.95 15.54 4.62
N MET A 443 -7.00 15.49 3.68
CA MET A 443 -7.23 14.89 2.35
C MET A 443 -7.56 13.41 2.49
N ILE A 444 -6.75 12.68 3.25
CA ILE A 444 -6.89 11.25 3.45
C ILE A 444 -8.23 10.96 4.13
N GLN A 445 -8.50 11.58 5.26
CA GLN A 445 -9.70 11.30 6.03
C GLN A 445 -10.96 11.67 5.25
N SER A 446 -10.91 12.75 4.46
CA SER A 446 -11.99 13.13 3.57
C SER A 446 -12.21 12.10 2.45
N GLN A 447 -11.15 11.57 1.85
CA GLN A 447 -11.25 10.51 0.84
C GLN A 447 -11.88 9.23 1.40
N PHE A 448 -11.49 8.80 2.61
CA PHE A 448 -12.04 7.58 3.22
C PHE A 448 -13.46 7.77 3.74
N ALA A 449 -13.75 8.89 4.41
CA ALA A 449 -15.11 9.21 4.83
C ALA A 449 -16.03 9.33 3.61
N PHE A 450 -15.56 9.98 2.54
CA PHE A 450 -16.30 10.06 1.29
C PHE A 450 -16.51 8.68 0.67
N ALA A 451 -15.47 7.85 0.56
CA ALA A 451 -15.60 6.49 0.05
C ALA A 451 -16.59 5.67 0.89
N GLY A 452 -16.51 5.73 2.23
CA GLY A 452 -17.44 5.06 3.14
C GLY A 452 -18.89 5.51 2.94
N LEU A 453 -19.12 6.80 2.77
CA LEU A 453 -20.46 7.32 2.52
C LEU A 453 -20.95 7.04 1.10
N MET A 454 -20.07 7.02 0.09
CA MET A 454 -20.41 6.57 -1.26
C MET A 454 -20.88 5.11 -1.26
N LEU A 455 -20.34 4.28 -0.37
CA LEU A 455 -20.82 2.90 -0.18
C LEU A 455 -22.21 2.86 0.47
N LYS A 456 -22.50 3.80 1.36
CA LYS A 456 -23.81 3.91 2.05
C LYS A 456 -24.91 4.47 1.15
N TYR A 457 -24.61 5.50 0.37
CA TYR A 457 -25.59 6.25 -0.41
C TYR A 457 -25.65 5.86 -1.90
N GLY A 458 -24.63 5.19 -2.45
CA GLY A 458 -24.56 4.78 -3.85
C GLY A 458 -24.25 5.91 -4.85
N GLU A 459 -24.60 7.15 -4.51
CA GLU A 459 -24.31 8.36 -5.30
C GLU A 459 -24.03 9.57 -4.40
N VAL A 460 -23.48 10.65 -4.97
CA VAL A 460 -23.20 11.90 -4.24
C VAL A 460 -24.51 12.65 -4.00
N THR A 461 -25.09 12.49 -2.81
CA THR A 461 -26.31 13.18 -2.38
C THR A 461 -26.00 14.35 -1.44
N PRO A 462 -26.90 15.34 -1.29
CA PRO A 462 -26.76 16.37 -0.25
C PRO A 462 -26.61 15.80 1.17
N GLN A 463 -27.29 14.68 1.46
CA GLN A 463 -27.22 13.96 2.73
C GLN A 463 -25.83 13.36 2.95
N LEU A 464 -25.26 12.73 1.91
CA LEU A 464 -23.88 12.24 1.95
C LEU A 464 -22.90 13.38 2.24
N ILE A 465 -23.03 14.51 1.56
CA ILE A 465 -22.13 15.66 1.75
C ILE A 465 -22.25 16.20 3.17
N GLN A 466 -23.46 16.25 3.73
CA GLN A 466 -23.67 16.70 5.10
C GLN A 466 -23.08 15.71 6.12
N GLU A 467 -23.31 14.41 5.98
CA GLU A 467 -22.73 13.39 6.86
C GLU A 467 -21.19 13.38 6.75
N LEU A 468 -20.65 13.60 5.55
CA LEU A 468 -19.22 13.75 5.32
C LEU A 468 -18.65 14.94 6.10
N LYS A 469 -19.32 16.11 6.04
CA LYS A 469 -18.94 17.30 6.81
C LYS A 469 -18.95 17.02 8.31
N ASP A 470 -19.97 16.32 8.80
CA ASP A 470 -20.13 16.01 10.23
C ASP A 470 -19.06 15.04 10.73
N MET A 471 -18.77 13.97 9.96
CA MET A 471 -17.68 13.02 10.25
C MET A 471 -16.32 13.71 10.29
N LEU A 472 -16.04 14.60 9.32
CA LEU A 472 -14.78 15.32 9.24
C LEU A 472 -14.64 16.37 10.33
N LYS A 473 -15.75 16.99 10.75
CA LYS A 473 -15.80 17.90 11.90
C LYS A 473 -15.45 17.19 13.20
N ASP A 474 -16.09 16.06 13.48
CA ASP A 474 -15.82 15.25 14.68
C ASP A 474 -14.35 14.79 14.71
N SER A 475 -13.85 14.36 13.56
CA SER A 475 -12.47 13.92 13.39
C SER A 475 -11.44 15.03 13.64
N ALA A 476 -11.68 16.22 13.07
CA ALA A 476 -10.82 17.38 13.30
C ALA A 476 -10.75 17.76 14.79
N CYS A 477 -11.89 17.67 15.51
CA CYS A 477 -11.94 17.97 16.94
C CYS A 477 -11.21 16.94 17.79
N LYS A 478 -11.28 15.66 17.45
CA LYS A 478 -10.56 14.59 18.16
C LYS A 478 -9.06 14.65 17.92
N ALA A 479 -8.64 15.05 16.71
CA ALA A 479 -7.22 15.13 16.36
C ALA A 479 -6.48 16.26 17.11
N CYS A 480 -7.17 17.34 17.47
CA CYS A 480 -6.56 18.50 18.14
C CYS A 480 -7.55 19.15 19.15
N PRO A 481 -7.72 18.56 20.36
CA PRO A 481 -8.73 19.00 21.34
C PRO A 481 -8.50 20.43 21.88
N GLU A 482 -7.24 20.86 21.93
CA GLU A 482 -6.81 22.14 22.51
C GLU A 482 -7.10 23.37 21.61
N ALA A 483 -7.51 23.18 20.35
CA ALA A 483 -7.79 24.27 19.41
C ALA A 483 -9.08 25.07 19.72
N SER A 484 -9.66 24.89 20.92
CA SER A 484 -11.01 25.34 21.28
C SER A 484 -11.11 26.71 21.96
N VAL A 485 -10.01 27.44 22.17
CA VAL A 485 -10.07 28.73 22.87
C VAL A 485 -9.66 29.89 21.96
N GLY A 486 -10.61 30.38 21.13
CA GLY A 486 -10.63 31.81 20.76
C GLY A 486 -10.70 32.22 19.28
N ALA A 487 -10.58 31.33 18.29
CA ALA A 487 -10.53 31.76 16.89
C ALA A 487 -11.82 31.44 16.10
N GLU A 488 -12.66 32.45 15.85
CA GLU A 488 -13.71 32.37 14.82
C GLU A 488 -13.06 32.48 13.44
N ILE A 489 -12.62 31.35 12.88
CA ILE A 489 -11.97 31.31 11.56
C ILE A 489 -13.04 31.07 10.49
N SER A 490 -13.35 32.11 9.71
CA SER A 490 -14.14 32.00 8.49
C SER A 490 -13.21 31.70 7.30
N ILE A 491 -13.35 30.53 6.69
CA ILE A 491 -12.53 30.14 5.53
C ILE A 491 -13.36 30.40 4.26
N LYS A 492 -12.89 31.33 3.43
CA LYS A 492 -13.39 31.50 2.06
C LYS A 492 -12.58 30.59 1.14
N LEU A 493 -13.23 29.58 0.56
CA LEU A 493 -12.61 28.65 -0.39
C LEU A 493 -12.26 29.37 -1.70
N GLY A 494 -11.02 29.20 -2.17
CA GLY A 494 -10.54 29.64 -3.48
C GLY A 494 -9.19 30.34 -3.48
N GLU A 495 -8.91 31.21 -2.50
CA GLU A 495 -7.63 31.93 -2.41
C GLU A 495 -7.00 31.97 -1.00
N ASP A 496 -7.80 31.93 0.06
CA ASP A 496 -7.29 32.17 1.43
C ASP A 496 -6.48 30.97 1.99
N CYS A 497 -6.84 29.74 1.59
CA CYS A 497 -6.15 28.50 1.98
C CYS A 497 -4.65 28.45 1.65
N ILE A 498 -4.25 29.13 0.57
CA ILE A 498 -2.87 29.07 0.04
C ILE A 498 -2.17 30.42 0.21
N LYS A 499 -2.89 31.55 0.11
CA LYS A 499 -2.26 32.89 0.09
C LYS A 499 -2.06 33.53 1.46
N LYS A 500 -2.94 33.31 2.46
CA LYS A 500 -2.87 34.08 3.72
C LYS A 500 -1.86 33.56 4.74
N ASP A 501 -1.63 32.26 4.79
CA ASP A 501 -0.85 31.63 5.87
C ASP A 501 0.63 31.44 5.59
N LEU A 502 1.01 31.40 4.31
CA LEU A 502 2.43 31.40 3.91
C LEU A 502 3.11 32.77 4.04
N LEU A 503 2.35 33.86 4.20
CA LEU A 503 2.87 35.24 4.10
C LEU A 503 2.87 36.05 5.40
N LYS A 504 2.15 35.64 6.46
CA LYS A 504 2.27 36.29 7.78
C LYS A 504 3.44 35.67 8.56
N LYS A 505 4.63 36.25 8.41
CA LYS A 505 5.87 35.76 9.04
C LYS A 505 5.93 35.86 10.58
N ASP A 506 4.99 36.57 11.22
CA ASP A 506 5.17 36.99 12.63
C ASP A 506 4.10 36.48 13.63
N ALA A 507 3.13 35.67 13.18
CA ALA A 507 2.15 35.06 14.09
C ALA A 507 2.59 33.65 14.52
N LYS A 508 2.84 33.46 15.82
CA LYS A 508 3.12 32.15 16.42
C LYS A 508 1.80 31.42 16.64
N PHE A 509 1.49 30.50 15.76
CA PHE A 509 0.32 29.63 15.88
C PHE A 509 0.77 28.27 16.40
N GLY A 510 0.05 27.69 17.35
CA GLY A 510 0.38 26.36 17.85
C GLY A 510 0.28 25.28 16.76
N PHE A 511 1.00 24.18 16.91
CA PHE A 511 0.94 23.04 15.98
C PHE A 511 -0.51 22.62 15.66
N CYS A 512 -1.35 22.48 16.70
CA CYS A 512 -2.75 22.06 16.59
C CYS A 512 -3.60 23.03 15.77
N GLU A 513 -3.31 24.31 15.85
CA GLU A 513 -4.01 25.35 15.11
C GLU A 513 -3.65 25.26 13.63
N ARG A 514 -2.34 25.18 13.32
CA ARG A 514 -1.85 24.97 11.96
C ARG A 514 -2.35 23.66 11.37
N TYR A 515 -2.37 22.59 12.17
CA TYR A 515 -2.96 21.31 11.79
C TYR A 515 -4.45 21.44 11.47
N GLY A 516 -5.21 22.11 12.32
CA GLY A 516 -6.62 22.40 12.07
C GLY A 516 -6.82 23.17 10.76
N GLU A 517 -6.01 24.19 10.47
CA GLU A 517 -6.06 24.96 9.22
C GLU A 517 -5.83 24.09 7.98
N GLY A 518 -4.75 23.30 7.99
CA GLY A 518 -4.44 22.39 6.90
C GLY A 518 -5.57 21.39 6.67
N PHE A 519 -6.08 20.79 7.75
CA PHE A 519 -7.17 19.82 7.70
C PHE A 519 -8.44 20.42 7.08
N LYS A 520 -8.85 21.59 7.58
CA LYS A 520 -10.01 22.33 7.05
C LYS A 520 -9.83 22.67 5.58
N CYS A 521 -8.61 23.02 5.17
CA CYS A 521 -8.30 23.37 3.79
C CYS A 521 -8.53 22.19 2.84
N ALA A 522 -7.98 21.02 3.16
CA ALA A 522 -8.14 19.81 2.38
C ALA A 522 -9.60 19.35 2.30
N VAL A 523 -10.30 19.34 3.44
CA VAL A 523 -11.72 18.99 3.52
C VAL A 523 -12.55 19.92 2.64
N GLY A 524 -12.29 21.24 2.74
CA GLY A 524 -12.98 22.25 1.96
C GLY A 524 -12.83 22.04 0.46
N MET A 525 -11.61 21.73 -0.01
CA MET A 525 -11.36 21.47 -1.44
C MET A 525 -12.15 20.27 -1.95
N LEU A 526 -12.18 19.15 -1.19
CA LEU A 526 -12.96 17.98 -1.59
C LEU A 526 -14.46 18.30 -1.62
N VAL A 527 -14.97 18.89 -0.54
CA VAL A 527 -16.39 19.20 -0.40
C VAL A 527 -16.87 20.14 -1.50
N ALA A 528 -16.14 21.22 -1.79
CA ALA A 528 -16.48 22.14 -2.87
C ALA A 528 -16.54 21.41 -4.22
N SER A 529 -15.57 20.54 -4.49
CA SER A 529 -15.55 19.71 -5.69
C SER A 529 -16.76 18.76 -5.78
N LEU A 530 -17.21 18.20 -4.66
CA LEU A 530 -18.39 17.31 -4.61
C LEU A 530 -19.70 18.07 -4.79
N GLN A 531 -19.74 19.35 -4.40
CA GLN A 531 -20.92 20.21 -4.58
C GLN A 531 -21.04 20.76 -6.01
N GLY A 532 -20.12 20.42 -6.91
CA GLY A 532 -20.11 20.93 -8.29
C GLY A 532 -19.83 22.43 -8.36
N GLU A 533 -19.23 23.01 -7.30
CA GLU A 533 -18.76 24.38 -7.33
C GLU A 533 -17.55 24.42 -8.27
N ASP A 534 -17.66 25.17 -9.37
CA ASP A 534 -16.63 25.26 -10.41
C ASP A 534 -15.26 25.47 -9.78
N GLN A 535 -14.30 24.61 -10.13
CA GLN A 535 -12.91 24.83 -9.77
C GLN A 535 -12.39 26.05 -10.55
N LEU A 536 -12.56 27.22 -9.93
CA LEU A 536 -11.94 28.51 -10.24
C LEU A 536 -12.12 29.02 -11.69
N PRO A 537 -13.13 29.86 -11.91
CA PRO A 537 -12.90 31.17 -12.48
C PRO A 537 -12.78 32.17 -11.32
N VAL A 538 -11.67 32.89 -11.24
CA VAL A 538 -11.49 33.99 -10.29
C VAL A 538 -12.55 35.07 -10.56
N LYS A 539 -13.72 34.93 -9.94
CA LYS A 539 -14.66 36.00 -9.63
C LYS A 539 -15.27 35.72 -8.25
N LEU A 540 -14.78 36.49 -7.29
CA LEU A 540 -15.25 36.57 -5.92
C LEU A 540 -16.74 36.91 -5.87
N ASN A 541 -17.57 35.90 -5.56
CA ASN A 541 -18.50 35.91 -4.44
C ASN A 541 -19.49 34.74 -4.55
N THR A 542 -19.29 33.73 -3.71
CA THR A 542 -20.37 32.91 -3.16
C THR A 542 -19.91 32.39 -1.80
N GLU A 543 -20.75 32.57 -0.79
CA GLU A 543 -20.41 32.40 0.62
C GLU A 543 -20.88 31.01 1.10
N VAL A 544 -19.97 30.03 1.17
CA VAL A 544 -20.20 28.76 1.89
C VAL A 544 -19.55 28.87 3.26
N LYS A 545 -20.34 29.09 4.31
CA LYS A 545 -19.86 29.15 5.70
C LYS A 545 -19.75 27.75 6.26
N ILE A 546 -18.55 27.18 6.27
CA ILE A 546 -18.27 25.95 7.02
C ILE A 546 -17.78 26.34 8.42
N LYS A 547 -18.68 26.38 9.41
CA LYS A 547 -18.33 26.58 10.83
C LYS A 547 -17.89 25.26 11.47
N LEU A 548 -16.58 25.08 11.61
CA LEU A 548 -15.96 23.96 12.33
C LEU A 548 -15.48 24.47 13.69
N GLY A 549 -16.39 24.56 14.64
CA GLY A 549 -16.09 24.72 16.06
C GLY A 549 -16.29 23.40 16.80
N CYS A 550 -15.37 23.06 17.70
CA CYS A 550 -15.60 22.02 18.70
C CYS A 550 -16.53 22.63 19.76
N GLY A 551 -17.69 22.01 19.99
CA GLY A 551 -18.75 22.61 20.81
C GLY A 551 -18.32 22.92 22.25
N GLU A 552 -19.00 23.87 22.88
CA GLU A 552 -18.84 24.16 24.31
C GLU A 552 -19.18 22.91 25.15
N ALA A 553 -18.18 22.36 25.82
CA ALA A 553 -18.42 21.41 26.90
C ALA A 553 -19.10 22.17 28.04
N LYS A 554 -20.39 21.90 28.29
CA LYS A 554 -21.01 22.23 29.58
C LYS A 554 -20.33 21.38 30.64
N LEU A 555 -19.35 21.96 31.33
CA LEU A 555 -18.89 21.45 32.62
C LEU A 555 -20.06 21.63 33.60
N GLY A 556 -20.82 20.57 33.83
CA GLY A 556 -21.74 20.49 34.95
C GLY A 556 -20.92 20.50 36.23
N GLY A 557 -20.98 21.60 36.98
CA GLY A 557 -20.63 21.61 38.40
C GLY A 557 -21.86 21.20 39.20
N ASP A 558 -21.64 20.28 40.14
CA ASP A 558 -22.46 20.21 41.36
C ASP A 558 -22.07 21.35 42.31
#